data_AF-A0A9X7JIQ9-F1
#
_entry.id   AF-A0A9X7JIQ9-F1
#
_cell.length_a   1.000
_cell.length_b   1.000
_cell.length_c   1.000
_cell.angle_alpha   90.00
_cell.angle_beta   90.00
_cell.angle_gamma   90.00
#
_symmetry.space_group_name_H-M   'P 1'
#
loop_
_entity.id
_entity.type
_entity.pdbx_description
1 polymer ?
#
loop_
_entity_poly.entity_id
_entity_poly.type
_entity_poly.pdbx_seq_one_letter_code
_entity_poly.pdbx_strand_id
1 'polypeptide(L)'
;MGGVSRTACRAAGRTVRRAARRLPALLITGGALFGLGAPANYTCAPFLSAAPLVAAPLHTLRATAAAALAAVAVAIGLVLYHRPSDTGEALAEVATIGTVSLVALGINRIARRSDQQLASARGIAEAAQRAVLPAPPSRIGGLRVAARYVAAHAGARIGGDLYAVQDTPHGVRAVVGDVRGKGLGAVEAVAVVIGAFREAAEQEPTLEGVAGRLERALQREGARRGNLDEHEGFTTAVLAELPPGQPVLRLLNRGHPPPLLLHADGRVGAADPTVPALPLGLGDLGVWADRAEEREFPAGSMLLLMTDGVTEARDAEGTFYDPRAELTGRQFKSPEALLDSLVAEVTRHSGGQAADDMALLAIRRGERIEQHVAESIDRLRGRTSCEELSGGAVDSGFRLGIHPACLLTFDNGARSSQPPQEAVHRAPSPNPAGTAPPDTPARSGNRGTTTLG
;
A
#
# COMPACT_ATOMS: atom_id res chain seq x y z
N MET A 1 -29.52 28.67 6.19
CA MET A 1 -29.48 29.00 4.75
C MET A 1 -28.03 28.95 4.30
N GLY A 2 -27.56 28.13 3.37
CA GLY A 2 -28.16 27.06 2.59
C GLY A 2 -27.10 25.97 2.40
N GLY A 3 -27.33 24.79 2.97
CA GLY A 3 -26.51 23.60 2.75
C GLY A 3 -26.98 22.90 1.49
N VAL A 4 -26.40 23.26 0.34
CA VAL A 4 -26.61 22.50 -0.89
C VAL A 4 -25.94 21.14 -0.69
N SER A 5 -26.76 20.11 -0.54
CA SER A 5 -26.35 18.74 -0.23
C SER A 5 -25.34 18.22 -1.27
N ARG A 6 -24.14 17.83 -0.82
CA ARG A 6 -23.04 17.32 -1.67
C ARG A 6 -23.42 16.08 -2.48
N THR A 7 -24.47 15.36 -2.07
CA THR A 7 -25.10 14.26 -2.85
C THR A 7 -25.74 14.75 -4.16
N ALA A 8 -26.35 15.94 -4.18
CA ALA A 8 -26.84 16.57 -5.41
C ALA A 8 -25.68 16.95 -6.35
N CYS A 9 -24.57 17.43 -5.78
CA CYS A 9 -23.34 17.77 -6.53
C CYS A 9 -22.65 16.53 -7.12
N ARG A 10 -22.72 15.36 -6.45
CA ARG A 10 -22.15 14.09 -6.93
C ARG A 10 -23.03 13.36 -7.95
N ALA A 11 -24.35 13.37 -7.76
CA ALA A 11 -25.30 12.92 -8.78
C ALA A 11 -25.12 13.77 -10.05
N ALA A 12 -25.02 15.09 -9.89
CA ALA A 12 -24.64 16.03 -10.94
C ALA A 12 -23.29 15.68 -11.57
N GLY A 13 -22.25 15.31 -10.81
CA GLY A 13 -20.95 14.91 -11.36
C GLY A 13 -21.01 13.68 -12.29
N ARG A 14 -21.79 12.65 -11.96
CA ARG A 14 -21.98 11.47 -12.82
C ARG A 14 -22.83 11.77 -14.05
N THR A 15 -23.88 12.59 -13.93
CA THR A 15 -24.66 13.05 -15.10
C THR A 15 -23.87 14.00 -15.97
N VAL A 16 -23.07 14.91 -15.42
CA VAL A 16 -22.17 15.83 -16.14
C VAL A 16 -21.12 15.04 -16.91
N ARG A 17 -20.52 14.00 -16.34
CA ARG A 17 -19.53 13.17 -17.05
C ARG A 17 -20.14 12.35 -18.18
N ARG A 18 -21.38 11.88 -18.01
CA ARG A 18 -22.17 11.21 -19.07
C ARG A 18 -22.61 12.18 -20.16
N ALA A 19 -23.02 13.40 -19.79
CA ALA A 19 -23.37 14.47 -20.72
C ALA A 19 -22.13 14.94 -21.51
N ALA A 20 -20.99 15.12 -20.84
CA ALA A 20 -19.73 15.50 -21.44
C ALA A 20 -19.24 14.47 -22.48
N ARG A 21 -19.47 13.18 -22.25
CA ARG A 21 -19.16 12.14 -23.25
C ARG A 21 -19.98 12.24 -24.54
N ARG A 22 -21.16 12.86 -24.51
CA ARG A 22 -22.03 13.08 -25.68
C ARG A 22 -21.70 14.37 -26.43
N LEU A 23 -20.95 15.30 -25.82
CA LEU A 23 -20.61 16.59 -26.42
C LEU A 23 -19.93 16.50 -27.80
N PRO A 24 -18.96 15.60 -28.05
CA PRO A 24 -18.36 15.51 -29.39
C PRO A 24 -19.38 15.18 -30.48
N ALA A 25 -20.31 14.26 -30.21
CA ALA A 25 -21.37 13.92 -31.15
C ALA A 25 -22.33 15.11 -31.36
N LEU A 26 -22.72 15.79 -30.28
CA LEU A 26 -23.59 16.97 -30.34
C LEU A 26 -22.95 18.13 -31.12
N LEU A 27 -21.65 18.35 -30.96
CA LEU A 27 -20.89 19.38 -31.70
C LEU A 27 -20.85 19.06 -33.20
N ILE A 28 -20.63 17.80 -33.57
CA ILE A 28 -20.63 17.37 -34.98
C ILE A 28 -22.03 17.52 -35.59
N THR A 29 -23.07 17.02 -34.91
CA THR A 29 -24.45 17.12 -35.40
C THR A 29 -24.93 18.56 -35.46
N GLY A 30 -24.60 19.37 -34.45
CA GLY A 30 -24.94 20.79 -34.40
C GLY A 30 -24.23 21.58 -35.50
N GLY A 31 -22.94 21.32 -35.73
CA GLY A 31 -22.17 21.90 -36.83
C GLY A 31 -22.75 21.53 -38.20
N ALA A 32 -23.15 20.27 -38.39
CA ALA A 32 -23.80 19.81 -39.63
C ALA A 32 -25.16 20.50 -39.87
N LEU A 33 -26.02 20.55 -38.85
CA LEU A 33 -27.34 21.19 -38.96
C LEU A 33 -27.22 22.71 -39.18
N PHE A 34 -26.31 23.36 -38.47
CA PHE A 34 -26.01 24.78 -38.65
C PHE A 34 -25.51 25.04 -40.07
N GLY A 35 -24.55 24.23 -40.53
CA GLY A 35 -23.99 24.34 -41.88
C GLY A 35 -25.04 24.18 -42.98
N LEU A 36 -26.03 23.30 -42.82
CA LEU A 36 -27.10 23.10 -43.82
C LEU A 36 -28.16 24.22 -43.83
N GLY A 37 -28.37 24.89 -42.69
CA GLY A 37 -29.42 25.91 -42.54
C GLY A 37 -28.91 27.36 -42.62
N ALA A 38 -27.62 27.59 -42.44
CA ALA A 38 -27.02 28.91 -42.49
C ALA A 38 -26.68 29.31 -43.95
N PRO A 39 -26.72 30.61 -44.29
CA PRO A 39 -26.25 31.06 -45.60
C PRO A 39 -24.73 30.85 -45.75
N ALA A 40 -24.26 30.72 -47.00
CA ALA A 40 -22.91 30.29 -47.36
C ALA A 40 -21.75 31.15 -46.82
N ASN A 41 -22.04 32.32 -46.25
CA ASN A 41 -21.08 33.24 -45.65
C ASN A 41 -20.79 32.98 -44.16
N TYR A 42 -21.41 31.97 -43.54
CA TYR A 42 -21.18 31.60 -42.15
C TYR A 42 -20.42 30.27 -42.03
N THR A 43 -19.27 30.28 -41.34
CA THR A 43 -18.45 29.08 -41.10
C THR A 43 -18.96 28.24 -39.93
N CYS A 44 -18.93 26.92 -40.09
CA CYS A 44 -19.22 25.95 -39.04
C CYS A 44 -17.95 25.31 -38.45
N ALA A 45 -16.76 25.71 -38.94
CA ALA A 45 -15.46 25.19 -38.51
C ALA A 45 -15.23 25.17 -36.99
N PRO A 46 -15.67 26.15 -36.19
CA PRO A 46 -15.48 26.09 -34.73
C PRO A 46 -16.15 24.88 -34.09
N PHE A 47 -17.36 24.50 -34.53
CA PHE A 47 -18.08 23.33 -34.01
C PHE A 47 -17.37 22.02 -34.38
N LEU A 48 -16.98 21.88 -35.65
CA LEU A 48 -16.33 20.69 -36.16
C LEU A 48 -14.90 20.54 -35.61
N SER A 49 -14.18 21.63 -35.38
CA SER A 49 -12.85 21.63 -34.77
C SER A 49 -12.88 21.36 -33.27
N ALA A 50 -13.89 21.85 -32.55
CA ALA A 50 -14.03 21.61 -31.11
C ALA A 50 -14.36 20.15 -30.79
N ALA A 51 -15.09 19.45 -31.65
CA ALA A 51 -15.51 18.07 -31.42
C ALA A 51 -14.35 17.07 -31.16
N PRO A 52 -13.32 16.93 -32.01
CA PRO A 52 -12.20 16.04 -31.75
C PRO A 52 -11.37 16.50 -30.53
N LEU A 53 -11.29 17.80 -30.28
CA LEU A 53 -10.54 18.37 -29.16
C LEU A 53 -11.20 18.07 -27.81
N VAL A 54 -12.53 18.14 -27.73
CA VAL A 54 -13.33 17.68 -26.58
C VAL A 54 -13.30 16.16 -26.46
N ALA A 55 -13.22 15.43 -27.58
CA ALA A 55 -13.12 13.97 -27.56
C ALA A 55 -11.77 13.48 -27.00
N ALA A 56 -10.69 14.22 -27.26
CA ALA A 56 -9.33 13.83 -26.90
C ALA A 56 -9.13 13.47 -25.41
N PRO A 57 -9.59 14.23 -24.41
CA PRO A 57 -9.44 13.84 -23.01
C PRO A 57 -10.51 12.85 -22.51
N LEU A 58 -11.62 12.69 -23.22
CA LEU A 58 -12.80 11.95 -22.71
C LEU A 58 -12.95 10.54 -23.27
N HIS A 59 -12.32 10.26 -24.41
CA HIS A 59 -12.55 9.04 -25.19
C HIS A 59 -11.29 8.23 -25.49
N THR A 60 -11.49 7.03 -26.02
CA THR A 60 -10.39 6.20 -26.52
C THR A 60 -9.80 6.79 -27.79
N LEU A 61 -8.54 6.46 -28.11
CA LEU A 61 -7.90 6.93 -29.35
C LEU A 61 -8.73 6.59 -30.59
N ARG A 62 -9.36 5.40 -30.62
CA ARG A 62 -10.25 4.97 -31.71
C ARG A 62 -11.49 5.86 -31.82
N ALA A 63 -12.11 6.20 -30.69
CA ALA A 63 -13.30 7.06 -30.66
C ALA A 63 -12.95 8.54 -30.97
N THR A 64 -11.81 9.04 -30.52
CA THR A 64 -11.29 10.37 -30.91
C THR A 64 -10.98 10.43 -32.40
N ALA A 65 -10.39 9.37 -32.97
CA ALA A 65 -10.16 9.26 -34.41
C ALA A 65 -11.46 9.19 -35.21
N ALA A 66 -12.47 8.45 -34.73
CA ALA A 66 -13.78 8.43 -35.35
C ALA A 66 -14.45 9.81 -35.34
N ALA A 67 -14.37 10.54 -34.21
CA ALA A 67 -14.90 11.90 -34.11
C ALA A 67 -14.17 12.89 -35.04
N ALA A 68 -12.83 12.80 -35.12
CA ALA A 68 -12.01 13.57 -36.05
C ALA A 68 -12.39 13.30 -37.52
N LEU A 69 -12.49 12.02 -37.91
CA LEU A 69 -12.89 11.63 -39.27
C LEU A 69 -14.30 12.10 -39.60
N ALA A 70 -15.24 11.98 -38.67
CA ALA A 70 -16.61 12.47 -38.87
C ALA A 70 -16.66 13.99 -39.02
N ALA A 71 -15.91 14.75 -38.22
CA ALA A 71 -15.84 16.21 -38.32
C ALA A 71 -15.28 16.66 -39.69
N VAL A 72 -14.20 16.02 -40.16
CA VAL A 72 -13.62 16.30 -41.48
C VAL A 72 -14.58 15.90 -42.61
N ALA A 73 -15.24 14.74 -42.50
CA ALA A 73 -16.20 14.28 -43.51
C ALA A 73 -17.41 15.23 -43.63
N VAL A 74 -17.94 15.73 -42.51
CA VAL A 74 -19.02 16.73 -42.51
C VAL A 74 -18.55 18.03 -43.16
N ALA A 75 -17.34 18.50 -42.86
CA ALA A 75 -16.78 19.70 -43.48
C ALA A 75 -16.68 19.57 -45.01
N ILE A 76 -16.14 18.45 -45.50
CA ILE A 76 -16.05 18.16 -46.94
C ILE A 76 -17.46 18.09 -47.57
N GLY A 77 -18.41 17.43 -46.91
CA GLY A 77 -19.79 17.35 -47.38
C GLY A 77 -20.46 18.72 -47.52
N LEU A 78 -20.24 19.63 -46.56
CA LEU A 78 -20.79 20.99 -46.60
C LEU A 78 -20.17 21.84 -47.72
N VAL A 79 -18.86 21.69 -47.97
CA VAL A 79 -18.17 22.33 -49.10
C VAL A 79 -18.75 21.85 -50.43
N LEU A 80 -18.98 20.53 -50.57
CA LEU A 80 -19.59 19.96 -51.78
C LEU A 80 -21.05 20.39 -51.99
N TYR A 81 -21.79 20.63 -50.90
CA TYR A 81 -23.19 21.08 -50.94
C TYR A 81 -23.33 22.57 -51.31
N HIS A 82 -22.57 23.46 -50.66
CA HIS A 82 -22.66 24.91 -50.93
C HIS A 82 -21.99 25.33 -52.24
N ARG A 83 -21.03 24.52 -52.74
CA ARG A 83 -20.21 24.84 -53.92
C ARG A 83 -19.71 26.29 -53.89
N PRO A 84 -18.88 26.65 -52.89
CA PRO A 84 -18.44 28.01 -52.70
C PRO A 84 -17.71 28.54 -53.92
N SER A 85 -17.90 29.84 -54.20
CA SER A 85 -17.25 30.53 -55.32
C SER A 85 -15.74 30.68 -55.13
N ASP A 86 -15.27 30.72 -53.87
CA ASP A 86 -13.85 30.74 -53.52
C ASP A 86 -13.40 29.35 -53.04
N THR A 87 -12.60 28.67 -53.86
CA THR A 87 -12.05 27.35 -53.53
C THR A 87 -10.95 27.43 -52.47
N GLY A 88 -10.25 28.56 -52.37
CA GLY A 88 -9.17 28.78 -51.39
C GLY A 88 -9.70 28.86 -49.96
N GLU A 89 -10.80 29.57 -49.75
CA GLU A 89 -11.46 29.68 -48.44
C GLU A 89 -11.97 28.31 -47.95
N ALA A 90 -12.62 27.55 -48.84
CA ALA A 90 -13.10 26.20 -48.53
C ALA A 90 -11.98 25.22 -48.19
N LEU A 91 -10.85 25.29 -48.92
CA LEU A 91 -9.68 24.47 -48.65
C LEU A 91 -9.05 24.82 -47.30
N ALA A 92 -8.97 26.12 -46.97
CA ALA A 92 -8.45 26.59 -45.70
C ALA A 92 -9.30 26.12 -44.50
N GLU A 93 -10.63 26.08 -44.65
CA GLU A 93 -11.55 25.60 -43.61
C GLU A 93 -11.34 24.11 -43.31
N VAL A 94 -11.33 23.26 -44.36
CA VAL A 94 -11.09 21.83 -44.23
C VAL A 94 -9.67 21.55 -43.69
N ALA A 95 -8.67 22.29 -44.16
CA ALA A 95 -7.29 22.16 -43.67
C ALA A 95 -7.16 22.53 -42.18
N THR A 96 -7.91 23.54 -41.72
CA THR A 96 -7.96 23.93 -40.30
C THR A 96 -8.55 22.81 -39.45
N ILE A 97 -9.70 22.26 -39.83
CA ILE A 97 -10.37 21.17 -39.11
C ILE A 97 -9.48 19.90 -39.10
N GLY A 98 -8.81 19.61 -40.22
CA GLY A 98 -7.85 18.51 -40.33
C GLY A 98 -6.65 18.69 -39.40
N THR A 99 -6.07 19.90 -39.36
CA THR A 99 -4.93 20.22 -38.48
C THR A 99 -5.31 20.10 -37.01
N VAL A 100 -6.45 20.67 -36.60
CA VAL A 100 -6.96 20.57 -35.22
C VAL A 100 -7.25 19.12 -34.85
N SER A 101 -7.78 18.33 -35.78
CA SER A 101 -8.01 16.89 -35.58
C SER A 101 -6.71 16.12 -35.32
N LEU A 102 -5.64 16.42 -36.06
CA LEU A 102 -4.32 15.81 -35.83
C LEU A 102 -3.74 16.20 -34.47
N VAL A 103 -3.85 17.47 -34.08
CA VAL A 103 -3.44 17.94 -32.74
C VAL A 103 -4.23 17.22 -31.65
N ALA A 104 -5.54 17.08 -31.79
CA ALA A 104 -6.40 16.38 -30.84
C ALA A 104 -6.00 14.89 -30.68
N LEU A 105 -5.64 14.22 -31.77
CA LEU A 105 -5.10 12.85 -31.73
C LEU A 105 -3.74 12.80 -31.02
N GLY A 106 -2.87 13.79 -31.25
CA GLY A 106 -1.61 13.95 -30.54
C GLY A 106 -1.81 14.10 -29.03
N ILE A 107 -2.70 15.01 -28.61
CA ILE A 107 -3.07 15.24 -27.21
C ILE A 107 -3.61 13.94 -26.58
N ASN A 108 -4.57 13.26 -27.23
CA ASN A 108 -5.11 11.99 -26.74
C ASN A 108 -4.00 10.94 -26.54
N ARG A 109 -3.08 10.83 -27.50
CA ARG A 109 -1.98 9.87 -27.45
C ARG A 109 -1.00 10.18 -26.32
N ILE A 110 -0.63 11.45 -26.13
CA ILE A 110 0.27 11.88 -25.04
C ILE A 110 -0.39 11.66 -23.68
N ALA A 111 -1.64 12.11 -23.51
CA ALA A 111 -2.40 11.92 -22.28
C ALA A 111 -2.53 10.44 -21.92
N ARG A 112 -2.88 9.58 -22.89
CA ARG A 112 -2.98 8.13 -22.67
C ARG A 112 -1.65 7.47 -22.32
N ARG A 113 -0.55 7.89 -22.94
CA ARG A 113 0.77 7.37 -22.60
C ARG A 113 1.16 7.74 -21.17
N SER A 114 0.90 8.98 -20.77
CA SER A 114 1.11 9.44 -19.40
C SER A 114 0.28 8.61 -18.40
N ASP A 115 -1.01 8.41 -18.68
CA ASP A 115 -1.90 7.59 -17.84
C ASP A 115 -1.39 6.13 -17.72
N GLN A 116 -0.91 5.56 -18.82
CA GLN A 116 -0.36 4.20 -18.84
C GLN A 116 0.95 4.09 -18.06
N GLN A 117 1.86 5.06 -18.20
CA GLN A 117 3.10 5.12 -17.43
C GLN A 117 2.81 5.25 -15.94
N LEU A 118 1.87 6.11 -15.57
CA LEU A 118 1.45 6.29 -14.18
C LEU A 118 0.82 5.01 -13.62
N ALA A 119 -0.03 4.34 -14.38
CA ALA A 119 -0.61 3.06 -13.97
C ALA A 119 0.44 1.96 -13.81
N SER A 120 1.43 1.88 -14.70
CA SER A 120 2.53 0.92 -14.61
C SER A 120 3.43 1.20 -13.39
N ALA A 121 3.80 2.46 -13.16
CA ALA A 121 4.59 2.85 -12.01
C ALA A 121 3.87 2.53 -10.69
N ARG A 122 2.54 2.74 -10.64
CA ARG A 122 1.70 2.31 -9.51
C ARG A 122 1.74 0.80 -9.30
N GLY A 123 1.49 0.01 -10.34
CA GLY A 123 1.51 -1.45 -10.23
C GLY A 123 2.86 -2.00 -9.72
N ILE A 124 3.97 -1.41 -10.18
CA ILE A 124 5.31 -1.76 -9.71
C ILE A 124 5.48 -1.43 -8.23
N ALA A 125 5.11 -0.22 -7.82
CA ALA A 125 5.33 0.21 -6.46
C ALA A 125 4.33 -0.46 -5.47
N GLU A 126 3.11 -0.83 -5.90
CA GLU A 126 2.20 -1.69 -5.12
C GLU A 126 2.82 -3.09 -4.91
N ALA A 127 3.43 -3.65 -5.95
CA ALA A 127 4.13 -4.93 -5.85
C ALA A 127 5.34 -4.84 -4.91
N ALA A 128 6.11 -3.74 -4.98
CA ALA A 128 7.22 -3.47 -4.08
C ALA A 128 6.76 -3.35 -2.62
N GLN A 129 5.69 -2.60 -2.36
CA GLN A 129 5.15 -2.44 -1.01
C GLN A 129 4.63 -3.78 -0.45
N ARG A 130 3.93 -4.59 -1.25
CA ARG A 130 3.51 -5.94 -0.84
C ARG A 130 4.70 -6.86 -0.54
N ALA A 131 5.81 -6.69 -1.23
CA ALA A 131 7.03 -7.44 -0.93
C ALA A 131 7.65 -7.04 0.42
N VAL A 132 7.49 -5.79 0.85
CA VAL A 132 7.98 -5.28 2.13
C VAL A 132 7.02 -5.61 3.29
N LEU A 133 5.71 -5.70 3.03
CA LEU A 133 4.65 -5.97 4.00
C LEU A 133 4.05 -7.39 3.84
N PRO A 134 4.81 -8.47 4.10
CA PRO A 134 4.29 -9.82 3.97
C PRO A 134 3.15 -10.07 4.99
N ALA A 135 2.17 -10.88 4.59
CA ALA A 135 1.12 -11.31 5.49
C ALA A 135 1.73 -12.12 6.65
N PRO A 136 1.43 -11.77 7.91
CA PRO A 136 1.94 -12.53 9.05
C PRO A 136 1.30 -13.92 9.10
N PRO A 137 1.95 -14.90 9.75
CA PRO A 137 1.33 -16.19 10.01
C PRO A 137 0.09 -16.00 10.89
N SER A 138 -0.93 -16.85 10.70
CA SER A 138 -2.18 -16.79 11.50
C SER A 138 -1.95 -17.03 13.00
N ARG A 139 -0.79 -17.60 13.37
CA ARG A 139 -0.35 -17.80 14.75
C ARG A 139 1.15 -17.53 14.90
N ILE A 140 1.53 -16.91 16.01
CA ILE A 140 2.93 -16.59 16.37
C ILE A 140 3.07 -16.54 17.89
N GLY A 141 4.10 -17.16 18.47
CA GLY A 141 4.31 -17.17 19.94
C GLY A 141 3.06 -17.57 20.77
N GLY A 142 2.23 -18.50 20.28
CA GLY A 142 0.98 -18.90 20.94
C GLY A 142 -0.20 -17.92 20.81
N LEU A 143 -0.01 -16.79 20.14
CA LEU A 143 -1.04 -15.80 19.83
C LEU A 143 -1.67 -16.07 18.47
N ARG A 144 -2.89 -15.57 18.24
CA ARG A 144 -3.51 -15.53 16.91
C ARG A 144 -3.34 -14.13 16.32
N VAL A 145 -2.97 -14.03 15.06
CA VAL A 145 -2.66 -12.75 14.42
C VAL A 145 -3.30 -12.66 13.04
N ALA A 146 -3.83 -11.48 12.71
CA ALA A 146 -4.26 -11.15 11.36
C ALA A 146 -3.82 -9.74 11.00
N ALA A 147 -3.55 -9.51 9.72
CA ALA A 147 -3.31 -8.18 9.17
C ALA A 147 -4.19 -7.94 7.94
N ARG A 148 -4.52 -6.67 7.68
CA ARG A 148 -5.18 -6.20 6.46
C ARG A 148 -4.51 -4.91 6.02
N TYR A 149 -4.27 -4.81 4.72
CA TYR A 149 -3.87 -3.57 4.08
C TYR A 149 -4.86 -3.25 2.97
N VAL A 150 -5.43 -2.05 3.01
CA VAL A 150 -6.41 -1.57 2.03
C VAL A 150 -5.86 -0.26 1.46
N ALA A 151 -5.46 -0.30 0.18
CA ALA A 151 -5.00 0.89 -0.50
C ALA A 151 -6.17 1.84 -0.81
N ALA A 152 -5.92 3.15 -0.70
CA ALA A 152 -6.75 4.20 -1.26
C ALA A 152 -6.91 4.02 -2.78
N HIS A 153 -7.95 4.60 -3.38
CA HIS A 153 -8.38 4.34 -4.77
C HIS A 153 -7.26 4.19 -5.79
N ALA A 154 -7.57 3.52 -6.90
CA ALA A 154 -6.75 3.36 -8.11
C ALA A 154 -6.13 4.66 -8.74
N GLY A 155 -6.42 5.84 -8.20
CA GLY A 155 -5.82 7.12 -8.56
C GLY A 155 -4.84 7.72 -7.53
N ALA A 156 -4.75 7.15 -6.32
CA ALA A 156 -3.88 7.60 -5.26
C ALA A 156 -2.41 7.16 -5.53
N ARG A 157 -1.48 7.89 -4.92
CA ARG A 157 -0.09 7.45 -4.80
C ARG A 157 -0.04 6.45 -3.64
N ILE A 158 0.79 5.42 -3.77
CA ILE A 158 1.05 4.43 -2.71
C ILE A 158 1.41 5.12 -1.39
N GLY A 159 0.81 4.70 -0.28
CA GLY A 159 0.99 5.32 1.03
C GLY A 159 2.21 4.83 1.81
N GLY A 160 2.36 5.44 2.99
CA GLY A 160 3.43 5.21 3.95
C GLY A 160 3.10 4.23 5.06
N ASP A 161 1.88 3.66 5.03
CA ASP A 161 1.40 2.67 5.99
C ASP A 161 2.30 1.43 6.06
N LEU A 162 2.62 1.01 7.28
CA LEU A 162 3.46 -0.15 7.54
C LEU A 162 2.95 -0.97 8.73
N TYR A 163 3.24 -2.27 8.68
CA TYR A 163 3.13 -3.15 9.82
C TYR A 163 4.16 -4.27 9.76
N ALA A 164 4.60 -4.75 10.92
CA ALA A 164 5.31 -6.01 11.06
C ALA A 164 5.01 -6.65 12.41
N VAL A 165 5.18 -7.97 12.47
CA VAL A 165 5.07 -8.76 13.70
C VAL A 165 6.05 -9.92 13.61
N GLN A 166 6.74 -10.21 14.71
CA GLN A 166 7.69 -11.33 14.79
C GLN A 166 7.73 -11.91 16.20
N ASP A 167 8.08 -13.18 16.27
CA ASP A 167 8.41 -13.88 17.52
C ASP A 167 9.89 -13.63 17.80
N THR A 168 10.22 -13.23 19.02
CA THR A 168 11.59 -12.90 19.42
C THR A 168 11.91 -13.49 20.79
N PRO A 169 13.18 -13.50 21.22
CA PRO A 169 13.57 -13.92 22.58
C PRO A 169 12.87 -13.14 23.70
N HIS A 170 12.27 -11.98 23.39
CA HIS A 170 11.57 -11.11 24.32
C HIS A 170 10.04 -11.23 24.25
N GLY A 171 9.54 -12.15 23.41
CA GLY A 171 8.12 -12.35 23.14
C GLY A 171 7.70 -11.88 21.76
N VAL A 172 6.39 -11.84 21.52
CA VAL A 172 5.87 -11.37 20.23
C VAL A 172 5.91 -9.86 20.21
N ARG A 173 6.63 -9.30 19.24
CA ARG A 173 6.74 -7.85 19.02
C ARG A 173 6.09 -7.46 17.72
N ALA A 174 5.43 -6.30 17.71
CA ALA A 174 4.79 -5.74 16.54
C ALA A 174 5.05 -4.25 16.39
N VAL A 175 4.98 -3.77 15.16
CA VAL A 175 4.97 -2.36 14.81
C VAL A 175 3.84 -2.10 13.83
N VAL A 176 3.12 -1.00 14.01
CA VAL A 176 2.24 -0.39 13.00
C VAL A 176 2.57 1.09 12.96
N GLY A 177 2.58 1.66 11.77
CA GLY A 177 2.90 3.07 11.61
C GLY A 177 2.49 3.62 10.26
N ASP A 178 2.63 4.93 10.12
CA ASP A 178 2.49 5.64 8.85
C ASP A 178 3.68 6.59 8.65
N VAL A 179 4.35 6.44 7.52
CA VAL A 179 5.42 7.32 7.05
C VAL A 179 4.80 8.53 6.40
N ARG A 180 5.18 9.72 6.86
CA ARG A 180 4.81 10.97 6.21
C ARG A 180 5.35 10.99 4.78
N GLY A 181 4.45 11.11 3.81
CA GLY A 181 4.80 11.16 2.39
C GLY A 181 4.04 10.13 1.58
N LYS A 182 4.12 10.22 0.24
CA LYS A 182 3.44 9.28 -0.66
C LYS A 182 4.31 8.94 -1.86
N GLY A 183 4.13 7.76 -2.41
CA GLY A 183 4.87 7.24 -3.57
C GLY A 183 6.14 6.49 -3.17
N LEU A 184 7.11 6.43 -4.09
CA LEU A 184 8.26 5.54 -3.94
C LEU A 184 9.17 5.88 -2.75
N GLY A 185 9.32 7.17 -2.42
CA GLY A 185 10.10 7.61 -1.26
C GLY A 185 9.52 7.14 0.08
N ALA A 186 8.19 6.98 0.16
CA ALA A 186 7.52 6.41 1.33
C ALA A 186 7.77 4.90 1.43
N VAL A 187 7.68 4.16 0.31
CA VAL A 187 7.96 2.71 0.27
C VAL A 187 9.39 2.41 0.73
N GLU A 188 10.36 3.24 0.36
CA GLU A 188 11.75 3.09 0.80
C GLU A 188 11.89 3.31 2.31
N ALA A 189 11.28 4.37 2.86
CA ALA A 189 11.28 4.61 4.31
C ALA A 189 10.57 3.48 5.08
N VAL A 190 9.45 2.95 4.56
CA VAL A 190 8.80 1.75 5.10
C VAL A 190 9.78 0.57 5.13
N ALA A 191 10.53 0.34 4.06
CA ALA A 191 11.53 -0.73 4.02
C ALA A 191 12.65 -0.53 5.05
N VAL A 192 13.12 0.70 5.25
CA VAL A 192 14.10 1.04 6.29
C VAL A 192 13.54 0.75 7.69
N VAL A 193 12.32 1.19 7.99
CA VAL A 193 11.69 0.99 9.31
C VAL A 193 11.44 -0.50 9.58
N ILE A 194 10.89 -1.23 8.62
CA ILE A 194 10.63 -2.67 8.76
C ILE A 194 11.93 -3.46 8.91
N GLY A 195 12.96 -3.13 8.12
CA GLY A 195 14.28 -3.76 8.23
C GLY A 195 14.93 -3.50 9.59
N ALA A 196 14.92 -2.25 10.05
CA ALA A 196 15.44 -1.86 11.36
C ALA A 196 14.64 -2.51 12.50
N PHE A 197 13.31 -2.59 12.39
CA PHE A 197 12.45 -3.25 13.35
C PHE A 197 12.77 -4.73 13.46
N ARG A 198 12.92 -5.45 12.33
CA ARG A 198 13.19 -6.89 12.37
C ARG A 198 14.48 -7.23 13.09
N GLU A 199 15.52 -6.43 12.87
CA GLU A 199 16.82 -6.59 13.52
C GLU A 199 16.78 -6.16 14.99
N ALA A 200 16.24 -4.98 15.28
CA ALA A 200 16.21 -4.44 16.62
C ALA A 200 15.29 -5.23 17.56
N ALA A 201 14.16 -5.73 17.05
CA ALA A 201 13.24 -6.53 17.84
C ALA A 201 13.85 -7.88 18.27
N GLU A 202 14.89 -8.36 17.59
CA GLU A 202 15.64 -9.55 17.96
C GLU A 202 16.76 -9.25 18.98
N GLN A 203 17.42 -8.09 18.86
CA GLN A 203 18.61 -7.78 19.64
C GLN A 203 18.37 -6.93 20.90
N GLU A 204 17.40 -6.02 20.84
CA GLU A 204 17.20 -5.03 21.90
C GLU A 204 16.29 -5.60 23.00
N PRO A 205 16.70 -5.61 24.28
CA PRO A 205 15.90 -6.21 25.35
C PRO A 205 14.58 -5.47 25.64
N THR A 206 14.47 -4.21 25.24
CA THR A 206 13.32 -3.37 25.58
C THR A 206 12.77 -2.64 24.35
N LEU A 207 11.50 -2.22 24.40
CA LEU A 207 10.86 -1.46 23.33
C LEU A 207 11.51 -0.09 23.09
N GLU A 208 12.05 0.53 24.14
CA GLU A 208 12.82 1.78 24.06
C GLU A 208 14.08 1.59 23.22
N GLY A 209 14.80 0.48 23.43
CA GLY A 209 15.97 0.12 22.61
C GLY A 209 15.60 -0.05 21.15
N VAL A 210 14.47 -0.74 20.88
CA VAL A 210 13.90 -0.88 19.52
C VAL A 210 13.58 0.48 18.93
N ALA A 211 12.83 1.33 19.62
CA ALA A 211 12.48 2.68 19.16
C ALA A 211 13.74 3.50 18.82
N GLY A 212 14.76 3.46 19.68
CA GLY A 212 16.03 4.14 19.44
C GLY A 212 16.80 3.62 18.22
N ARG A 213 16.71 2.32 17.90
CA ARG A 213 17.28 1.75 16.66
C ARG A 213 16.54 2.23 15.42
N LEU A 214 15.22 2.28 15.46
CA LEU A 214 14.37 2.80 14.39
C LEU A 214 14.65 4.29 14.14
N GLU A 215 14.70 5.10 15.20
CA GLU A 215 15.04 6.52 15.14
C GLU A 215 16.38 6.73 14.42
N ARG A 216 17.44 6.04 14.86
CA ARG A 216 18.76 6.13 14.21
C ARG A 216 18.75 5.63 12.77
N ALA A 217 17.92 4.65 12.42
CA ALA A 217 17.81 4.17 11.05
C ALA A 217 17.19 5.24 10.14
N LEU A 218 16.09 5.87 10.58
CA LEU A 218 15.44 6.96 9.85
C LEU A 218 16.33 8.21 9.75
N GLN A 219 17.01 8.60 10.82
CA GLN A 219 17.95 9.74 10.78
C GLN A 219 19.09 9.52 9.78
N ARG A 220 19.68 8.30 9.75
CA ARG A 220 20.72 7.96 8.77
C ARG A 220 20.21 7.99 7.33
N GLU A 221 18.97 7.56 7.13
CA GLU A 221 18.34 7.60 5.81
C GLU A 221 18.07 9.04 5.37
N GLY A 222 17.50 9.86 6.26
CA GLY A 222 17.29 11.30 6.01
C GLY A 222 18.58 12.03 5.64
N ALA A 223 19.67 11.79 6.38
CA ALA A 223 20.98 12.40 6.11
C ALA A 223 21.56 12.01 4.74
N ARG A 224 21.24 10.83 4.20
CA ARG A 224 21.71 10.38 2.88
C ARG A 224 21.00 11.06 1.72
N ARG A 225 19.74 11.45 1.90
CA ARG A 225 18.91 12.02 0.83
C ARG A 225 19.25 13.48 0.50
N GLY A 226 19.99 14.16 1.38
CA GLY A 226 20.37 15.57 1.19
C GLY A 226 19.19 16.52 1.34
N ASN A 227 19.48 17.78 1.68
CA ASN A 227 18.59 18.78 2.27
C ASN A 227 17.37 19.26 1.43
N LEU A 228 16.88 18.49 0.47
CA LEU A 228 15.73 18.87 -0.35
C LEU A 228 14.39 18.67 0.37
N ASP A 229 14.31 17.79 1.38
CA ASP A 229 13.07 17.52 2.15
C ASP A 229 13.37 17.17 3.64
N GLU A 230 14.20 17.96 4.33
CA GLU A 230 14.64 17.72 5.73
C GLU A 230 13.51 17.49 6.75
N HIS A 231 12.28 17.90 6.44
CA HIS A 231 11.13 17.82 7.35
C HIS A 231 10.09 16.77 6.95
N GLU A 232 10.26 16.05 5.83
CA GLU A 232 9.26 15.09 5.35
C GLU A 232 9.51 13.64 5.80
N GLY A 233 10.67 13.33 6.38
CA GLY A 233 11.10 11.96 6.69
C GLY A 233 10.71 11.40 8.07
N PHE A 234 9.54 11.75 8.61
CA PHE A 234 9.10 11.20 9.91
C PHE A 234 8.08 10.07 9.78
N THR A 235 8.03 9.21 10.79
CA THR A 235 7.11 8.06 10.84
C THR A 235 6.36 8.06 12.16
N THR A 236 5.04 8.16 12.10
CA THR A 236 4.23 7.86 13.28
C THR A 236 4.22 6.36 13.48
N ALA A 237 4.40 5.85 14.71
CA ALA A 237 4.37 4.41 14.95
C ALA A 237 3.89 4.04 16.36
N VAL A 238 3.32 2.85 16.49
CA VAL A 238 3.19 2.15 17.77
C VAL A 238 4.00 0.86 17.72
N LEU A 239 4.83 0.67 18.74
CA LEU A 239 5.48 -0.59 19.05
C LEU A 239 4.68 -1.31 20.13
N ALA A 240 4.47 -2.61 19.94
CA ALA A 240 3.80 -3.48 20.91
C ALA A 240 4.70 -4.67 21.23
N GLU A 241 4.77 -5.05 22.51
CA GLU A 241 5.44 -6.26 22.97
C GLU A 241 4.49 -7.06 23.86
N LEU A 242 4.36 -8.35 23.56
CA LEU A 242 3.62 -9.32 24.33
C LEU A 242 4.60 -10.35 24.89
N PRO A 243 5.08 -10.16 26.14
CA PRO A 243 6.03 -11.07 26.75
C PRO A 243 5.47 -12.50 26.86
N PRO A 244 6.32 -13.53 26.69
CA PRO A 244 5.88 -14.92 26.72
C PRO A 244 5.33 -15.27 28.10
N GLY A 245 4.19 -15.95 28.14
CA GLY A 245 3.56 -16.46 29.37
C GLY A 245 2.98 -15.40 30.32
N GLN A 246 3.13 -14.10 30.04
CA GLN A 246 2.64 -13.04 30.92
C GLN A 246 1.34 -12.42 30.36
N PRO A 247 0.32 -12.13 31.19
CA PRO A 247 -0.93 -11.48 30.77
C PRO A 247 -0.76 -9.95 30.66
N VAL A 248 0.38 -9.51 30.12
CA VAL A 248 0.76 -8.10 29.99
C VAL A 248 0.97 -7.77 28.51
N LEU A 249 0.69 -6.52 28.17
CA LEU A 249 1.02 -5.88 26.91
C LEU A 249 1.84 -4.63 27.22
N ARG A 250 2.98 -4.47 26.55
CA ARG A 250 3.79 -3.25 26.59
C ARG A 250 3.57 -2.47 25.30
N LEU A 251 3.32 -1.17 25.42
CA LEU A 251 3.10 -0.28 24.29
C LEU A 251 4.04 0.92 24.36
N LEU A 252 4.59 1.28 23.22
CA LEU A 252 5.35 2.52 23.06
C LEU A 252 4.80 3.24 21.83
N ASN A 253 4.17 4.40 22.04
CA ASN A 253 3.51 5.17 20.99
C ASN A 253 4.35 6.41 20.63
N ARG A 254 4.72 6.53 19.35
CA ARG A 254 5.47 7.63 18.74
C ARG A 254 4.55 8.43 17.82
N GLY A 255 3.58 9.14 18.42
CA GLY A 255 2.68 10.07 17.73
C GLY A 255 1.65 9.43 16.80
N HIS A 256 1.33 8.15 16.97
CA HIS A 256 0.39 7.39 16.14
C HIS A 256 -0.99 7.25 16.84
N PRO A 257 -2.09 6.97 16.10
CA PRO A 257 -3.38 6.68 16.73
C PRO A 257 -3.29 5.61 17.82
N PRO A 258 -4.00 5.80 18.95
CA PRO A 258 -3.92 4.89 20.09
C PRO A 258 -4.47 3.51 19.71
N PRO A 259 -3.77 2.41 20.06
CA PRO A 259 -4.28 1.07 19.85
C PRO A 259 -5.57 0.84 20.65
N LEU A 260 -6.46 -0.01 20.13
CA LEU A 260 -7.65 -0.42 20.85
C LEU A 260 -7.46 -1.79 21.52
N LEU A 261 -7.86 -1.89 22.78
CA LEU A 261 -7.91 -3.11 23.56
C LEU A 261 -9.36 -3.57 23.65
N LEU A 262 -9.66 -4.69 22.99
CA LEU A 262 -10.95 -5.34 23.03
C LEU A 262 -10.89 -6.48 24.05
N HIS A 263 -11.75 -6.42 25.05
CA HIS A 263 -11.87 -7.44 26.09
C HIS A 263 -12.91 -8.50 25.69
N ALA A 264 -12.80 -9.69 26.28
CA ALA A 264 -13.72 -10.80 26.01
C ALA A 264 -15.18 -10.50 26.37
N ASP A 265 -15.43 -9.55 27.27
CA ASP A 265 -16.75 -9.08 27.68
C ASP A 265 -17.37 -8.06 26.70
N GLY A 266 -16.64 -7.66 25.65
CA GLY A 266 -17.08 -6.65 24.68
C GLY A 266 -16.73 -5.21 25.07
N ARG A 267 -16.04 -4.99 26.19
CA ARG A 267 -15.50 -3.66 26.54
C ARG A 267 -14.35 -3.32 25.59
N VAL A 268 -14.32 -2.07 25.13
CA VAL A 268 -13.24 -1.54 24.28
C VAL A 268 -12.61 -0.32 24.95
N GLY A 269 -11.29 -0.39 25.17
CA GLY A 269 -10.49 0.71 25.71
C GLY A 269 -9.48 1.21 24.69
N ALA A 270 -9.29 2.53 24.61
CA ALA A 270 -8.15 3.10 23.91
C ALA A 270 -6.92 3.04 24.82
N ALA A 271 -5.79 2.61 24.27
CA ALA A 271 -4.50 2.62 24.96
C ALA A 271 -3.77 3.94 24.69
N ASP A 272 -4.41 5.05 25.10
CA ASP A 272 -3.83 6.38 24.98
C ASP A 272 -2.52 6.48 25.77
N PRO A 273 -1.44 7.05 25.19
CA PRO A 273 -0.20 7.26 25.91
C PRO A 273 -0.42 8.29 27.03
N THR A 274 0.15 8.03 28.20
CA THR A 274 0.15 8.92 29.36
C THR A 274 0.88 10.23 29.04
N VAL A 275 1.95 10.14 28.26
CA VAL A 275 2.72 11.30 27.76
C VAL A 275 2.85 11.17 26.24
N PRO A 276 2.36 12.15 25.45
CA PRO A 276 2.57 12.16 24.02
C PRO A 276 4.06 12.22 23.67
N ALA A 277 4.49 11.40 22.71
CA ALA A 277 5.84 11.43 22.16
C ALA A 277 5.82 11.88 20.69
N LEU A 278 6.93 12.44 20.22
CA LEU A 278 7.06 12.77 18.81
C LEU A 278 7.13 11.52 17.93
N PRO A 279 6.74 11.64 16.65
CA PRO A 279 7.04 10.64 15.63
C PRO A 279 8.52 10.29 15.56
N LEU A 280 8.80 9.08 15.06
CA LEU A 280 10.16 8.65 14.77
C LEU A 280 10.77 9.50 13.65
N GLY A 281 12.06 9.79 13.72
CA GLY A 281 12.79 10.64 12.77
C GLY A 281 12.79 12.13 13.15
N LEU A 282 12.16 12.49 14.26
CA LEU A 282 12.13 13.86 14.81
C LEU A 282 12.86 13.98 16.15
N GLY A 283 13.73 13.02 16.50
CA GLY A 283 14.47 13.00 17.76
C GLY A 283 15.36 14.22 18.00
N ASP A 284 15.77 14.95 16.95
CA ASP A 284 16.61 16.15 17.10
C ASP A 284 15.82 17.37 17.63
N LEU A 285 14.48 17.31 17.61
CA LEU A 285 13.61 18.37 18.14
C LEU A 285 13.41 18.28 19.66
N GLY A 286 13.92 17.23 20.32
CA GLY A 286 13.87 17.09 21.78
C GLY A 286 14.18 15.69 22.29
N VAL A 287 14.47 15.60 23.59
CA VAL A 287 14.69 14.32 24.28
C VAL A 287 13.40 13.94 25.01
N TRP A 288 12.68 12.95 24.48
CA TRP A 288 11.54 12.35 25.18
C TRP A 288 12.00 11.10 25.90
N ALA A 289 11.51 10.90 27.13
CA ALA A 289 11.65 9.62 27.79
C ALA A 289 10.75 8.62 27.07
N ASP A 290 11.33 7.92 26.09
CA ASP A 290 10.73 6.71 25.56
C ASP A 290 10.53 5.77 26.74
N ARG A 291 9.27 5.49 27.08
CA ARG A 291 8.92 4.56 28.14
C ARG A 291 7.74 3.75 27.69
N ALA A 292 7.94 2.44 27.60
CA ALA A 292 6.86 1.52 27.34
C ALA A 292 5.87 1.55 28.52
N GLU A 293 4.59 1.64 28.20
CA GLU A 293 3.50 1.53 29.15
C GLU A 293 2.98 0.09 29.18
N GLU A 294 2.89 -0.47 30.38
CA GLU A 294 2.28 -1.77 30.60
C GLU A 294 0.77 -1.65 30.77
N ARG A 295 0.04 -2.55 30.10
CA ARG A 295 -1.41 -2.70 30.19
C ARG A 295 -1.76 -4.16 30.43
N GLU A 296 -2.85 -4.41 31.14
CA GLU A 296 -3.36 -5.77 31.29
C GLU A 296 -3.84 -6.31 29.94
N PHE A 297 -3.41 -7.53 29.62
CA PHE A 297 -3.80 -8.21 28.39
C PHE A 297 -4.18 -9.67 28.71
N PRO A 298 -5.34 -9.88 29.37
CA PRO A 298 -5.77 -11.20 29.82
C PRO A 298 -6.14 -12.11 28.64
N ALA A 299 -6.31 -13.39 28.95
CA ALA A 299 -6.73 -14.39 27.97
C ALA A 299 -8.07 -14.00 27.32
N GLY A 300 -8.19 -14.24 26.01
CA GLY A 300 -9.37 -13.86 25.23
C GLY A 300 -9.36 -12.41 24.71
N SER A 301 -8.54 -11.51 25.28
CA SER A 301 -8.41 -10.14 24.79
C SER A 301 -7.76 -10.06 23.41
N MET A 302 -8.05 -8.96 22.71
CA MET A 302 -7.52 -8.64 21.40
C MET A 302 -6.97 -7.21 21.37
N LEU A 303 -5.76 -7.05 20.84
CA LEU A 303 -5.14 -5.77 20.53
C LEU A 303 -5.42 -5.47 19.06
N LEU A 304 -5.90 -4.27 18.77
CA LEU A 304 -6.08 -3.74 17.43
C LEU A 304 -5.19 -2.52 17.26
N LEU A 305 -4.24 -2.62 16.34
CA LEU A 305 -3.39 -1.55 15.86
C LEU A 305 -3.90 -1.12 14.48
N MET A 306 -3.98 0.19 14.24
CA MET A 306 -4.51 0.77 13.02
C MET A 306 -3.80 2.07 12.67
N THR A 307 -3.70 2.36 11.38
CA THR A 307 -3.28 3.67 10.88
C THR A 307 -4.43 4.66 10.83
N ASP A 308 -4.10 5.92 10.58
CA ASP A 308 -5.04 7.03 10.59
C ASP A 308 -6.09 6.96 9.46
N GLY A 309 -5.84 6.22 8.38
CA GLY A 309 -6.83 5.98 7.32
C GLY A 309 -8.14 5.36 7.82
N VAL A 310 -8.15 4.73 9.00
CA VAL A 310 -9.39 4.33 9.70
C VAL A 310 -10.05 5.50 10.40
N THR A 311 -9.32 6.18 11.29
CA THR A 311 -9.88 7.26 12.14
C THR A 311 -10.22 8.51 11.35
N GLU A 312 -9.50 8.75 10.26
CA GLU A 312 -9.70 9.87 9.35
C GLU A 312 -10.68 9.57 8.21
N ALA A 313 -11.24 8.35 8.15
CA ALA A 313 -12.30 8.02 7.22
C ALA A 313 -13.54 8.90 7.49
N ARG A 314 -14.12 9.46 6.42
CA ARG A 314 -15.22 10.44 6.53
C ARG A 314 -16.46 10.00 5.78
N ASP A 315 -17.62 10.24 6.40
CA ASP A 315 -18.91 10.12 5.74
C ASP A 315 -19.17 11.26 4.72
N ALA A 316 -20.38 11.29 4.14
CA ALA A 316 -20.76 12.31 3.17
C ALA A 316 -20.85 13.72 3.77
N GLU A 317 -21.10 13.78 5.08
CA GLU A 317 -21.23 14.98 5.91
C GLU A 317 -19.86 15.49 6.38
N GLY A 318 -18.81 14.65 6.32
CA GLY A 318 -17.44 14.96 6.71
C GLY A 318 -17.06 14.50 8.13
N THR A 319 -17.93 13.74 8.78
CA THR A 319 -17.75 13.18 10.13
C THR A 319 -16.75 12.04 10.11
N PHE A 320 -15.77 12.10 11.01
CA PHE A 320 -14.78 11.04 11.19
C PHE A 320 -15.39 9.76 11.72
N TYR A 321 -14.81 8.62 11.32
CA TYR A 321 -15.17 7.31 11.84
C TYR A 321 -14.54 7.10 13.22
N ASP A 322 -15.35 6.74 14.22
CA ASP A 322 -14.90 6.41 15.57
C ASP A 322 -14.87 4.88 15.75
N PRO A 323 -13.71 4.21 15.57
CA PRO A 323 -13.62 2.77 15.71
C PRO A 323 -13.93 2.28 17.13
N ARG A 324 -13.68 3.10 18.16
CA ARG A 324 -13.95 2.70 19.55
C ARG A 324 -15.44 2.65 19.80
N ALA A 325 -16.18 3.68 19.39
CA ALA A 325 -17.63 3.72 19.55
C ALA A 325 -18.29 2.54 18.80
N GLU A 326 -17.87 2.29 17.56
CA GLU A 326 -18.46 1.26 16.68
C GLU A 326 -18.12 -0.19 17.10
N LEU A 327 -17.00 -0.40 17.80
CA LEU A 327 -16.60 -1.71 18.29
C LEU A 327 -17.10 -2.01 19.71
N THR A 328 -17.53 -1.00 20.47
CA THR A 328 -17.98 -1.18 21.86
C THR A 328 -19.22 -2.07 21.94
N GLY A 329 -19.18 -3.07 22.83
CA GLY A 329 -20.27 -4.03 23.05
C GLY A 329 -20.27 -5.21 22.08
N ARG A 330 -19.30 -5.28 21.15
CA ARG A 330 -19.20 -6.35 20.16
C ARG A 330 -18.12 -7.34 20.56
N GLN A 331 -18.32 -8.60 20.17
CA GLN A 331 -17.38 -9.68 20.41
C GLN A 331 -17.00 -10.34 19.10
N PHE A 332 -15.71 -10.65 18.95
CA PHE A 332 -15.16 -11.25 17.74
C PHE A 332 -14.47 -12.57 18.07
N LYS A 333 -14.79 -13.61 17.28
CA LYS A 333 -14.21 -14.95 17.47
C LYS A 333 -12.75 -15.05 17.04
N SER A 334 -12.29 -14.13 16.19
CA SER A 334 -10.95 -14.18 15.60
C SER A 334 -10.47 -12.78 15.21
N PRO A 335 -9.14 -12.54 15.18
CA PRO A 335 -8.55 -11.33 14.61
C PRO A 335 -9.06 -11.03 13.19
N GLU A 336 -9.19 -12.05 12.34
CA GLU A 336 -9.66 -11.92 10.96
C GLU A 336 -11.09 -11.37 10.92
N ALA A 337 -11.98 -11.91 11.73
CA ALA A 337 -13.37 -11.44 11.80
C ALA A 337 -13.48 -9.99 12.28
N LEU A 338 -12.62 -9.56 13.21
CA LEU A 338 -12.54 -8.16 13.62
C LEU A 338 -12.12 -7.28 12.45
N LEU A 339 -11.02 -7.62 11.78
CA LEU A 339 -10.47 -6.80 10.70
C LEU A 339 -11.40 -6.73 9.49
N ASP A 340 -12.01 -7.86 9.09
CA ASP A 340 -12.93 -7.90 7.95
C ASP A 340 -14.20 -7.06 8.25
N SER A 341 -14.70 -7.11 9.48
CA SER A 341 -15.82 -6.28 9.92
C SER A 341 -15.47 -4.79 9.89
N LEU A 342 -14.30 -4.42 10.44
CA LEU A 342 -13.85 -3.03 10.49
C LEU A 342 -13.65 -2.45 9.09
N VAL A 343 -13.01 -3.20 8.18
CA VAL A 343 -12.83 -2.77 6.78
C VAL A 343 -14.17 -2.55 6.09
N ALA A 344 -15.13 -3.47 6.27
CA ALA A 344 -16.46 -3.32 5.69
C ALA A 344 -17.19 -2.08 6.24
N GLU A 345 -17.04 -1.80 7.53
CA GLU A 345 -17.67 -0.65 8.19
C GLU A 345 -17.09 0.68 7.74
N VAL A 346 -15.76 0.81 7.74
CA VAL A 346 -15.07 2.02 7.26
C VAL A 346 -15.38 2.28 5.78
N THR A 347 -15.41 1.21 4.96
CA THR A 347 -15.78 1.30 3.55
C THR A 347 -17.22 1.80 3.38
N ARG A 348 -18.15 1.29 4.19
CA ARG A 348 -19.55 1.73 4.17
C ARG A 348 -19.71 3.17 4.65
N HIS A 349 -19.03 3.55 5.74
CA HIS A 349 -18.99 4.90 6.29
C HIS A 349 -18.53 5.90 5.23
N SER A 350 -17.47 5.56 4.50
CA SER A 350 -16.87 6.42 3.48
C SER A 350 -17.58 6.39 2.12
N GLY A 351 -18.73 5.70 2.00
CA GLY A 351 -19.50 5.61 0.76
C GLY A 351 -18.82 4.80 -0.35
N GLY A 352 -18.02 3.80 0.02
CA GLY A 352 -17.30 2.90 -0.88
C GLY A 352 -15.94 3.40 -1.34
N GLN A 353 -15.39 4.42 -0.67
CA GLN A 353 -14.21 5.14 -1.10
C GLN A 353 -13.29 5.45 0.09
N ALA A 354 -12.17 4.73 0.24
CA ALA A 354 -11.14 5.06 1.23
C ALA A 354 -10.43 6.38 0.85
N ALA A 355 -10.30 7.29 1.81
CA ALA A 355 -9.65 8.59 1.63
C ALA A 355 -8.12 8.47 1.70
N ASP A 356 -7.61 7.55 2.53
CA ASP A 356 -6.22 7.18 2.63
C ASP A 356 -6.05 5.65 2.73
N ASP A 357 -4.81 5.19 2.68
CA ASP A 357 -4.47 3.79 2.92
C ASP A 357 -4.82 3.38 4.35
N MET A 358 -5.10 2.09 4.55
CA MET A 358 -5.36 1.55 5.89
C MET A 358 -4.52 0.29 6.11
N ALA A 359 -3.63 0.34 7.08
CA ALA A 359 -2.95 -0.83 7.65
C ALA A 359 -3.57 -1.18 9.01
N LEU A 360 -3.97 -2.44 9.14
CA LEU A 360 -4.58 -3.00 10.35
C LEU A 360 -3.82 -4.23 10.79
N LEU A 361 -3.56 -4.34 12.08
CA LEU A 361 -2.98 -5.53 12.71
C LEU A 361 -3.78 -5.87 13.97
N ALA A 362 -4.29 -7.08 14.04
CA ALA A 362 -5.02 -7.59 15.20
C ALA A 362 -4.28 -8.79 15.81
N ILE A 363 -4.08 -8.76 17.14
CA ILE A 363 -3.40 -9.80 17.90
C ILE A 363 -4.33 -10.26 19.02
N ARG A 364 -4.67 -11.55 19.06
CA ARG A 364 -5.52 -12.14 20.09
C ARG A 364 -4.73 -13.08 20.98
N ARG A 365 -4.88 -12.93 22.30
CA ARG A 365 -4.40 -13.91 23.27
C ARG A 365 -5.40 -15.08 23.35
N GLY A 366 -4.92 -16.29 23.10
CA GLY A 366 -5.73 -17.51 23.24
C GLY A 366 -6.28 -17.67 24.65
N GLU A 367 -7.38 -18.43 24.78
CA GLU A 367 -7.93 -18.79 26.09
C GLU A 367 -6.99 -19.77 26.82
N ARG A 368 -7.04 -19.80 28.16
CA ARG A 368 -6.13 -20.61 29.01
C ARG A 368 -6.13 -22.11 28.62
N ILE A 369 -7.26 -22.61 28.10
CA ILE A 369 -7.40 -23.99 27.59
C ILE A 369 -6.71 -24.16 26.24
N GLU A 370 -6.86 -23.21 25.30
CA GLU A 370 -6.13 -23.23 24.02
C GLU A 370 -4.62 -23.15 24.22
N GLN A 371 -4.16 -22.41 25.24
CA GLN A 371 -2.75 -22.30 25.60
C GLN A 371 -2.19 -23.63 26.14
N HIS A 372 -2.91 -24.27 27.07
CA HIS A 372 -2.48 -25.56 27.64
C HIS A 372 -2.42 -26.66 26.57
N VAL A 373 -3.37 -26.67 25.62
CA VAL A 373 -3.36 -27.58 24.47
C VAL A 373 -2.22 -27.27 23.51
N ALA A 374 -1.97 -25.99 23.19
CA ALA A 374 -0.86 -25.60 22.32
C ALA A 374 0.51 -25.95 22.92
N GLU A 375 0.74 -25.66 24.20
CA GLU A 375 1.96 -26.04 24.91
C GLU A 375 2.13 -27.57 25.00
N SER A 376 1.04 -28.30 25.18
CA SER A 376 1.08 -29.76 25.20
C SER A 376 1.45 -30.33 23.83
N ILE A 377 0.89 -29.77 22.75
CA ILE A 377 1.24 -30.14 21.38
C ILE A 377 2.70 -29.80 21.06
N ASP A 378 3.18 -28.63 21.46
CA ASP A 378 4.56 -28.21 21.19
C ASP A 378 5.58 -29.06 21.97
N ARG A 379 5.29 -29.39 23.24
CA ARG A 379 6.07 -30.36 24.01
C ARG A 379 6.07 -31.75 23.38
N LEU A 380 4.95 -32.17 22.80
CA LEU A 380 4.86 -33.45 22.07
C LEU A 380 5.68 -33.41 20.78
N ARG A 381 5.70 -32.29 20.04
CA ARG A 381 6.52 -32.11 18.82
C ARG A 381 8.02 -31.99 19.12
N GLY A 382 8.40 -31.32 20.21
CA GLY A 382 9.78 -31.25 20.68
C GLY A 382 10.31 -32.59 21.17
N ARG A 383 9.45 -33.43 21.76
CA ARG A 383 9.79 -34.82 22.13
C ARG A 383 9.95 -35.76 20.95
N THR A 384 9.24 -35.56 19.84
CA THR A 384 9.47 -36.35 18.61
C THR A 384 10.75 -35.98 17.86
N SER A 385 11.41 -34.87 18.22
CA SER A 385 12.61 -34.36 17.55
C SER A 385 13.93 -34.66 18.26
N CYS A 386 13.91 -35.10 19.53
CA CYS A 386 15.11 -35.46 20.28
C CYS A 386 14.98 -36.88 20.86
N GLU A 387 15.69 -37.83 20.21
CA GLU A 387 16.13 -39.15 20.70
C GLU A 387 15.15 -40.04 21.50
N GLU A 388 14.66 -41.11 20.86
CA GLU A 388 14.80 -42.49 21.37
C GLU A 388 14.37 -43.52 20.29
N LEU A 389 15.23 -43.70 19.27
CA LEU A 389 15.41 -44.99 18.60
C LEU A 389 16.71 -45.59 19.14
N SER A 390 16.73 -45.92 20.43
CA SER A 390 17.72 -46.82 21.01
C SER A 390 16.97 -47.94 21.69
N GLY A 391 17.18 -49.15 21.20
CA GLY A 391 16.48 -50.36 21.64
C GLY A 391 16.60 -50.57 23.15
N GLY A 392 15.45 -50.69 23.79
CA GLY A 392 15.30 -51.08 25.18
C GLY A 392 13.91 -51.66 25.37
N ALA A 393 13.85 -52.89 25.86
CA ALA A 393 12.65 -53.72 25.94
C ALA A 393 11.48 -53.05 26.67
N VAL A 394 10.29 -53.33 26.15
CA VAL A 394 8.98 -53.04 26.72
C VAL A 394 8.83 -53.76 28.06
N ASP A 395 8.56 -53.04 29.15
CA ASP A 395 7.72 -53.57 30.22
C ASP A 395 6.96 -52.48 31.01
N SER A 396 5.70 -52.80 31.29
CA SER A 396 4.80 -52.24 32.31
C SER A 396 4.25 -50.80 32.20
N GLY A 397 2.98 -50.72 31.79
CA GLY A 397 1.92 -50.18 32.66
C GLY A 397 1.75 -48.66 32.78
N PHE A 398 1.24 -47.99 31.75
CA PHE A 398 0.57 -46.69 31.92
C PHE A 398 -0.78 -46.68 31.16
N ARG A 399 -1.89 -46.83 31.89
CA ARG A 399 -3.25 -46.64 31.37
C ARG A 399 -3.64 -45.17 31.55
N LEU A 400 -3.61 -44.38 30.47
CA LEU A 400 -4.34 -43.12 30.39
C LEU A 400 -5.62 -43.36 29.58
N GLY A 401 -6.78 -43.33 30.25
CA GLY A 401 -8.08 -43.48 29.63
C GLY A 401 -8.39 -42.27 28.74
N ILE A 402 -8.36 -42.48 27.42
CA ILE A 402 -8.86 -41.52 26.43
C ILE A 402 -10.30 -41.92 26.08
N HIS A 403 -11.23 -41.00 26.31
CA HIS A 403 -12.64 -41.11 25.94
C HIS A 403 -12.77 -41.08 24.40
N PRO A 404 -13.51 -41.99 23.73
CA PRO A 404 -13.57 -42.05 22.28
C PRO A 404 -14.62 -41.07 21.75
N ALA A 405 -14.26 -39.80 21.62
CA ALA A 405 -15.06 -38.80 20.89
C ALA A 405 -14.19 -37.61 20.45
N CYS A 406 -13.18 -37.86 19.63
CA CYS A 406 -12.54 -36.81 18.82
C CYS A 406 -11.80 -37.47 17.65
N LEU A 407 -12.58 -38.00 16.71
CA LEU A 407 -12.08 -38.47 15.42
C LEU A 407 -12.05 -37.26 14.48
N LEU A 408 -10.91 -36.58 14.39
CA LEU A 408 -10.63 -35.66 13.28
C LEU A 408 -9.69 -36.39 12.31
N THR A 409 -10.26 -36.86 11.22
CA THR A 409 -9.54 -37.32 10.03
C THR A 409 -8.71 -36.17 9.45
N PHE A 410 -7.39 -36.29 9.49
CA PHE A 410 -6.49 -35.48 8.67
C PHE A 410 -6.15 -36.27 7.41
N ASP A 411 -6.65 -35.78 6.27
CA ASP A 411 -6.26 -36.21 4.93
C ASP A 411 -4.93 -35.54 4.58
N ASN A 412 -3.88 -36.34 4.38
CA ASN A 412 -2.51 -35.85 4.18
C ASN A 412 -2.22 -35.81 2.67
N GLY A 413 -2.68 -34.76 2.00
CA GLY A 413 -2.41 -34.50 0.58
C GLY A 413 -1.02 -33.90 0.34
N ALA A 414 0.04 -34.67 0.57
CA ALA A 414 1.39 -34.31 0.12
C ALA A 414 1.64 -34.84 -1.29
N ARG A 415 1.46 -33.99 -2.32
CA ARG A 415 2.08 -34.22 -3.65
C ARG A 415 3.32 -33.36 -3.77
N SER A 416 4.46 -34.04 -3.82
CA SER A 416 5.77 -33.54 -4.20
C SER A 416 5.77 -33.05 -5.65
N SER A 417 6.22 -31.82 -5.88
CA SER A 417 6.63 -31.34 -7.20
C SER A 417 8.10 -30.94 -7.15
N GLN A 418 8.97 -31.84 -7.62
CA GLN A 418 10.37 -31.56 -7.96
C GLN A 418 10.44 -30.58 -9.15
N PRO A 419 11.47 -29.71 -9.23
CA PRO A 419 11.77 -28.97 -10.45
C PRO A 419 12.49 -29.88 -11.47
N PRO A 420 12.31 -29.66 -12.78
CA PRO A 420 12.94 -30.49 -13.80
C PRO A 420 14.42 -30.16 -13.97
N GLN A 421 15.24 -31.21 -14.05
CA GLN A 421 16.66 -31.16 -14.42
C GLN A 421 16.79 -30.83 -15.92
N GLU A 422 17.50 -29.76 -16.25
CA GLU A 422 17.94 -29.47 -17.62
C GLU A 422 19.22 -30.23 -17.96
N ALA A 423 19.24 -30.73 -19.20
CA ALA A 423 20.21 -31.64 -19.74
C ALA A 423 21.58 -30.97 -20.01
N VAL A 424 22.62 -31.68 -19.60
CA VAL A 424 24.04 -31.39 -19.85
C VAL A 424 24.36 -31.65 -21.33
N HIS A 425 24.74 -30.60 -22.06
CA HIS A 425 25.47 -30.73 -23.33
C HIS A 425 26.95 -30.36 -23.11
N ARG A 426 27.82 -31.35 -23.35
CA ARG A 426 29.29 -31.22 -23.34
C ARG A 426 29.80 -30.37 -24.51
N ALA A 427 30.80 -29.53 -24.24
CA ALA A 427 31.84 -29.14 -25.19
C ALA A 427 33.19 -28.93 -24.43
N PRO A 428 34.35 -29.11 -25.08
CA PRO A 428 35.59 -29.52 -24.40
C PRO A 428 36.54 -28.38 -24.02
N SER A 429 37.38 -28.64 -23.02
CA SER A 429 38.54 -27.85 -22.60
C SER A 429 39.69 -27.90 -23.63
N PRO A 430 40.58 -26.89 -23.63
CA PRO A 430 42.00 -27.23 -23.44
C PRO A 430 42.75 -26.34 -22.43
N ASN A 431 43.49 -27.05 -21.58
CA ASN A 431 44.74 -26.83 -20.83
C ASN A 431 45.39 -25.44 -20.56
N PRO A 432 46.20 -25.34 -19.47
CA PRO A 432 46.74 -24.10 -18.92
C PRO A 432 48.22 -23.82 -19.28
N ALA A 433 48.58 -22.55 -19.33
CA ALA A 433 49.91 -21.98 -19.12
C ALA A 433 49.67 -20.49 -18.79
N GLY A 434 50.13 -19.87 -17.71
CA GLY A 434 51.40 -20.00 -17.03
C GLY A 434 52.25 -18.78 -17.40
N THR A 435 52.21 -17.70 -16.62
CA THR A 435 53.34 -16.77 -16.30
C THR A 435 52.86 -15.50 -15.59
N ALA A 436 53.53 -15.17 -14.48
CA ALA A 436 53.54 -13.88 -13.81
C ALA A 436 54.95 -13.23 -13.98
N PRO A 437 55.21 -12.04 -13.41
CA PRO A 437 55.38 -10.75 -14.08
C PRO A 437 56.86 -10.36 -14.27
N PRO A 438 57.16 -9.10 -14.68
CA PRO A 438 58.26 -8.44 -13.98
C PRO A 438 58.04 -6.96 -13.63
N ASP A 439 58.93 -6.55 -12.75
CA ASP A 439 59.09 -5.30 -12.02
C ASP A 439 59.31 -4.01 -12.84
N THR A 440 58.91 -2.92 -12.17
CA THR A 440 59.37 -1.51 -12.15
C THR A 440 60.70 -1.15 -12.85
N PRO A 441 60.86 0.14 -13.25
CA PRO A 441 61.63 1.02 -12.36
C PRO A 441 61.12 2.47 -12.24
N ALA A 442 61.52 3.08 -11.12
CA ALA A 442 61.34 4.49 -10.75
C ALA A 442 62.28 5.44 -11.51
N ARG A 443 61.88 6.72 -11.68
CA ARG A 443 62.70 7.91 -11.33
C ARG A 443 62.01 9.27 -11.54
N SER A 444 62.17 10.12 -10.51
CA SER A 444 62.34 11.60 -10.48
C SER A 444 61.35 12.50 -11.25
N GLY A 445 60.85 13.61 -10.74
CA GLY A 445 61.20 14.41 -9.57
C GLY A 445 60.89 15.89 -9.86
N ASN A 446 60.80 16.65 -8.77
CA ASN A 446 60.98 18.11 -8.65
C ASN A 446 59.76 19.07 -8.67
N ARG A 447 59.54 19.63 -7.47
CA ARG A 447 59.36 21.05 -7.07
C ARG A 447 58.29 21.94 -7.72
N GLY A 448 57.52 22.57 -6.83
CA GLY A 448 56.77 23.80 -7.10
C GLY A 448 55.99 24.30 -5.88
N THR A 449 56.68 24.89 -4.91
CA THR A 449 56.13 25.83 -3.93
C THR A 449 55.45 27.01 -4.64
N THR A 450 54.29 27.50 -4.16
CA THR A 450 54.00 28.95 -3.98
C THR A 450 52.79 29.13 -3.05
N THR A 451 53.00 30.01 -2.09
CA THR A 451 52.14 30.54 -1.03
C THR A 451 51.18 31.63 -1.52
N LEU A 452 50.24 32.01 -0.63
CA LEU A 452 49.52 33.30 -0.49
C LEU A 452 48.21 33.51 -1.25
N GLY A 453 47.22 33.95 -0.46
CA GLY A 453 45.88 34.39 -0.84
C GLY A 453 44.94 34.27 0.35
#